data_AF-A0A3D4B5J4-F1
#
_entry.id   AF-A0A3D4B5J4-F1
#
_cell.length_a   1.000
_cell.length_b   1.000
_cell.length_c   1.000
_cell.angle_alpha   90.00
_cell.angle_beta   90.00
_cell.angle_gamma   90.00
#
_symmetry.space_group_name_H-M   'P 1'
#
loop_
_entity.id
_entity.type
_entity.pdbx_description
1 polymer ?
#
loop_
_entity_poly.entity_id
_entity_poly.type
_entity_poly.pdbx_seq_one_letter_code
_entity_poly.pdbx_strand_id
1 'polypeptide(L)' 'FNKAQQDAVLPHVENGMLTLIGATTENPSFEVIAALLSRCRVLRLKALDNDDIYT' A
#
# COMPACT_ATOMS: atom_id res chain seq x y z
N PHE A 1 1.59 -8.26 8.69
CA PHE A 1 2.80 -7.75 8.01
C PHE A 1 3.51 -6.83 8.98
N ASN A 2 4.20 -7.42 9.96
CA ASN A 2 4.80 -6.64 11.06
C ASN A 2 6.04 -5.85 10.58
N LYS A 3 6.60 -5.00 11.44
CA LYS A 3 7.77 -4.17 11.10
C LYS A 3 8.94 -4.99 10.54
N ALA A 4 9.31 -6.11 11.15
CA ALA A 4 10.43 -6.93 10.69
C ALA A 4 10.20 -7.49 9.27
N GLN A 5 8.97 -7.89 8.97
CA GLN A 5 8.59 -8.35 7.63
C GLN A 5 8.62 -7.20 6.59
N GLN A 6 8.26 -5.98 7.01
CA GLN A 6 8.32 -4.78 6.17
C GLN A 6 9.76 -4.34 5.88
N ASP A 7 10.62 -4.35 6.91
CA ASP A 7 12.04 -4.04 6.76
C ASP A 7 12.74 -5.04 5.83
N ALA A 8 12.33 -6.31 5.84
CA ALA A 8 12.90 -7.35 4.97
C ALA A 8 12.63 -7.11 3.47
N VAL A 9 11.50 -6.50 3.11
CA VAL A 9 11.16 -6.23 1.69
C VAL A 9 11.63 -4.87 1.20
N LEU A 10 11.92 -3.93 2.12
CA LEU A 10 12.28 -2.55 1.79
C LEU A 10 13.44 -2.42 0.78
N PRO A 11 14.58 -3.14 0.91
CA PRO A 11 15.69 -3.02 -0.03
C PRO A 11 15.32 -3.41 -1.47
N HIS A 12 14.37 -4.33 -1.60
CA HIS A 12 13.90 -4.85 -2.88
C HIS A 12 12.91 -3.92 -3.57
N VAL A 13 12.19 -3.09 -2.79
CA VAL A 13 11.38 -2.00 -3.31
C VAL A 13 12.29 -0.85 -3.76
N GLU A 14 13.31 -0.53 -2.96
CA GLU A 14 14.26 0.57 -3.25
C GLU A 14 15.09 0.34 -4.50
N ASN A 15 15.54 -0.89 -4.74
CA ASN A 15 16.35 -1.23 -5.90
C ASN A 15 15.52 -1.55 -7.17
N GLY A 16 14.19 -1.44 -7.08
CA GLY A 16 13.27 -1.69 -8.19
C GLY A 16 13.08 -3.16 -8.56
N MET A 17 13.62 -4.11 -7.80
CA MET A 17 13.38 -5.54 -8.03
C MET A 17 11.91 -5.92 -7.80
N LEU A 18 11.24 -5.24 -6.85
CA LEU A 18 9.83 -5.43 -6.55
C LEU A 18 9.05 -4.11 -6.68
N THR A 19 7.91 -4.17 -7.38
CA THR A 19 6.88 -3.13 -7.26
C THR A 19 5.86 -3.57 -6.22
N LEU A 20 5.80 -2.84 -5.10
CA LEU A 20 4.90 -3.17 -4.01
C LEU A 20 3.52 -2.51 -4.22
N ILE A 21 2.45 -3.29 -4.20
CA ILE A 21 1.06 -2.81 -4.17
C ILE A 21 0.42 -3.30 -2.88
N GLY A 22 0.13 -2.38 -1.97
CA GLY A 22 -0.60 -2.66 -0.73
C GLY A 22 -2.07 -2.23 -0.85
N ALA A 23 -2.98 -3.03 -0.31
CA ALA A 23 -4.40 -2.72 -0.20
C ALA A 23 -4.85 -2.86 1.25
N THR A 24 -5.58 -1.86 1.75
CA THR A 24 -6.16 -1.86 3.09
C THR A 24 -7.42 -1.01 3.11
N THR A 25 -8.34 -1.33 4.02
CA THR A 25 -9.51 -0.51 4.34
C THR A 25 -9.22 0.51 5.45
N GLU A 26 -8.11 0.36 6.17
CA GLU A 26 -7.69 1.22 7.27
C GLU A 26 -6.72 2.31 6.81
N ASN A 27 -6.41 3.27 7.69
CA ASN A 27 -5.41 4.28 7.37
C ASN A 27 -4.00 3.63 7.34
N PRO A 28 -3.30 3.65 6.20
CA PRO A 28 -2.00 2.98 6.06
C PRO A 28 -0.91 3.52 6.99
N SER A 29 -1.06 4.74 7.54
CA SER A 29 -0.09 5.29 8.49
C SER A 29 -0.01 4.56 9.83
N PHE A 30 -0.98 3.70 10.16
CA PHE A 30 -0.98 2.94 11.42
C PHE A 30 -0.19 1.64 11.31
N GLU A 31 -0.28 0.95 10.18
CA GLU A 31 0.25 -0.41 10.01
C GLU A 31 1.51 -0.47 9.12
N VAL A 32 1.75 0.55 8.28
CA VAL A 32 2.90 0.60 7.38
C VAL A 32 3.99 1.51 7.94
N ILE A 33 5.23 1.03 7.95
CA ILE A 33 6.37 1.81 8.42
C ILE A 33 6.61 3.02 7.52
N ALA A 34 7.10 4.12 8.11
CA ALA A 34 7.37 5.36 7.39
C ALA A 34 8.31 5.19 6.18
N ALA A 35 9.28 4.27 6.26
CA ALA A 35 10.21 3.99 5.17
C ALA A 35 9.51 3.47 3.91
N LEU A 36 8.63 2.46 4.03
CA LEU A 36 7.83 1.97 2.90
C LEU A 36 6.82 3.01 2.42
N LEU A 37 6.15 3.73 3.34
CA LEU A 37 5.21 4.78 2.96
C LEU A 37 5.84 5.88 2.11
N SER A 38 7.07 6.28 2.42
CA SER A 38 7.79 7.29 1.63
C SER A 38 8.18 6.85 0.22
N ARG A 39 8.08 5.55 -0.10
CA ARG A 39 8.36 4.96 -1.43
C ARG A 39 7.10 4.52 -2.17
N CYS A 40 5.94 4.62 -1.52
CA CYS A 40 4.65 4.23 -2.08
C CYS A 40 3.80 5.46 -2.37
N ARG A 41 3.02 5.41 -3.45
CA ARG A 41 1.94 6.38 -3.68
C ARG A 41 0.67 5.91 -2.98
N VAL A 42 0.11 6.72 -2.09
CA VAL A 42 -1.16 6.41 -1.44
C VAL A 42 -2.30 6.81 -2.37
N LEU A 43 -3.11 5.81 -2.75
CA LEU A 43 -4.32 6.00 -3.56
C LEU A 43 -5.53 5.68 -2.69
N ARG A 44 -6.42 6.67 -2.52
CA ARG A 44 -7.69 6.46 -1.82
C ARG A 44 -8.75 6.03 -2.82
N LEU A 45 -9.14 4.77 -2.76
CA LEU A 45 -10.29 4.27 -3.51
C LEU A 45 -11.58 4.72 -2.81
N LYS A 46 -12.58 5.04 -3.62
CA LYS A 46 -13.94 5.32 -3.14
C LYS A 46 -14.80 4.10 -3.42
N ALA A 47 -15.84 3.90 -2.61
CA ALA A 47 -16.88 2.96 -2.95
C ALA A 47 -17.48 3.35 -4.32
N LEU A 48 -17.81 2.34 -5.11
CA LEU A 48 -18.54 2.52 -6.35
C LEU A 48 -19.93 3.07 -6.04
N ASP A 49 -20.45 3.91 -6.92
CA ASP A 49 -21.86 4.29 -6.86
C ASP A 49 -22.74 3.22 -7.52
N ASN A 50 -24.06 3.43 -7.47
CA ASN A 50 -24.99 2.50 -8.07
C ASN A 50 -24.83 2.44 -9.60
N ASP A 51 -24.54 3.58 -10.24
CA ASP A 51 -24.44 3.69 -11.69
C ASP A 51 -23.18 2.97 -12.22
N ASP A 52 -22.11 2.91 -11.43
CA ASP A 52 -20.89 2.13 -11.70
C ASP A 52 -21.13 0.60 -11.69
N ILE A 53 -22.22 0.12 -11.06
CA ILE A 53 -22.49 -1.31 -10.82
C ILE A 53 -23.60 -1.86 -11.73
N TYR A 54 -24.44 -1.01 -12.32
CA TYR A 54 -25.48 -1.43 -13.27
C TYR A 54 -24.94 -1.47 -14.72
N THR A 55 -25.45 -2.43 -15.51
CA THR A 55 -25.06 -2.68 -16.92
C THR A 55 -26.16 -2.26 -17.87
#